data_AF-A0A550HVS1-F1
#
_entry.id   AF-A0A550HVS1-F1
#
_cell.length_a   1.000
_cell.length_b   1.000
_cell.length_c   1.000
_cell.angle_alpha   90.00
_cell.angle_beta   90.00
_cell.angle_gamma   90.00
#
_symmetry.space_group_name_H-M   'P 1'
#
loop_
_entity.id
_entity.type
_entity.pdbx_description
1 polymer ?
#
loop_
_entity_poly.entity_id
_entity_poly.type
_entity_poly.pdbx_seq_one_letter_code
_entity_poly.pdbx_strand_id
1 'polypeptide(L)' 'MSEGYNIVVCIKQVPETTEVDFDEETGRLKREGVAAVINPFDE' A
#
# COMPACT_ATOMS: atom_id res chain seq x y z
N MET A 1 -20.73 14.94 -22.76
CA MET A 1 -20.12 14.68 -21.44
C MET A 1 -21.28 14.60 -20.46
N SER A 2 -21.42 13.46 -19.78
CA SER A 2 -22.64 13.00 -19.12
C SER A 2 -23.09 13.89 -17.96
N GLU A 3 -24.41 14.04 -17.78
CA GLU A 3 -25.07 14.78 -16.71
C GLU A 3 -24.93 14.09 -15.35
N GLY A 4 -23.72 14.09 -14.77
CA GLY A 4 -23.46 13.46 -13.48
C GLY A 4 -22.18 13.98 -12.82
N TYR A 5 -21.98 13.61 -11.55
CA TYR A 5 -20.76 13.96 -10.81
C TYR A 5 -19.57 13.16 -11.33
N ASN A 6 -18.45 13.85 -11.60
CA ASN A 6 -17.17 13.21 -11.83
C ASN A 6 -16.43 13.14 -10.49
N ILE A 7 -16.35 11.94 -9.92
CA ILE A 7 -15.65 11.69 -8.66
C ILE A 7 -14.35 10.97 -9.00
N VAL A 8 -13.24 11.46 -8.45
CA VAL A 8 -11.91 10.85 -8.58
C VAL A 8 -11.45 10.46 -7.18
N VAL A 9 -11.03 9.20 -7.03
CA VAL A 9 -10.42 8.69 -5.80
C VAL A 9 -8.97 8.39 -6.09
N CYS A 10 -8.08 8.99 -5.30
CA CYS A 10 -6.66 8.65 -5.34
C CYS A 10 -6.48 7.33 -4.60
N ILE A 11 -5.92 6.34 -5.27
CA ILE A 11 -5.53 5.07 -4.67
C ILE A 11 -4.02 4.99 -4.55
N LYS A 12 -3.54 4.29 -3.54
CA LYS A 12 -2.14 4.03 -3.32
C LYS A 12 -1.90 2.53 -3.15
N GLN A 13 -0.96 2.01 -3.92
CA GLN A 13 -0.42 0.68 -3.67
C GLN A 13 0.62 0.76 -2.54
N VAL A 14 0.53 -0.15 -1.58
CA VAL A 14 1.43 -0.27 -0.42
C VAL A 14 1.89 -1.73 -0.26
N PRO A 15 3.06 -1.98 0.34
CA PRO A 15 3.44 -3.34 0.73
C PRO A 15 2.55 -3.84 1.88
N GLU A 16 2.20 -5.12 1.88
CA GLU A 16 1.43 -5.76 2.95
C GLU A 16 2.22 -5.70 4.28
N THR A 17 1.73 -4.94 5.24
CA THR A 17 2.49 -4.64 6.46
C THR A 17 2.52 -5.78 7.47
N THR A 18 1.62 -6.76 7.36
CA THR A 18 1.59 -7.92 8.26
C THR A 18 2.72 -8.94 8.01
N GLU A 19 3.36 -8.87 6.84
CA GLU A 19 4.47 -9.76 6.44
C GLU A 19 5.84 -9.05 6.48
N VAL A 20 5.91 -7.83 7.00
CA VAL A 20 7.14 -7.05 7.12
C VAL A 20 7.82 -7.35 8.45
N ASP A 21 9.14 -7.58 8.42
CA ASP A 21 9.96 -7.84 9.60
C ASP A 21 11.13 -6.85 9.72
N PHE A 22 11.87 -6.87 10.84
CA PHE A 22 13.02 -6.01 11.09
C PHE A 22 14.33 -6.80 11.11
N ASP A 23 15.38 -6.18 10.56
CA ASP A 23 16.76 -6.65 10.67
C ASP A 23 17.43 -5.98 11.87
N GLU A 24 17.57 -6.70 12.97
CA GLU A 24 18.12 -6.15 14.22
C GLU A 24 19.62 -5.82 14.14
N GLU A 25 20.37 -6.42 13.21
CA GLU A 25 21.81 -6.16 13.04
C GLU A 25 22.04 -4.86 12.27
N THR A 26 21.27 -4.63 11.21
CA THR A 26 21.45 -3.48 10.31
C THR A 26 20.49 -2.32 10.58
N GLY A 27 19.46 -2.55 11.39
CA GLY A 27 18.40 -1.57 11.67
C GLY A 27 17.48 -1.32 10.48
N ARG A 28 17.42 -2.24 9.52
CA ARG A 28 16.63 -2.10 8.28
C ARG A 28 15.35 -2.91 8.34
N LEU A 29 14.37 -2.48 7.56
CA LEU A 29 13.10 -3.15 7.42
C LEU A 29 13.19 -4.19 6.29
N LYS A 30 12.91 -5.45 6.60
CA LYS A 30 12.86 -6.57 5.65
C LYS A 30 11.48 -6.57 4.99
N ARG A 31 11.43 -6.05 3.77
CA ARG A 31 10.19 -5.92 2.96
C ARG A 31 10.35 -6.41 1.53
N GLU A 32 11.37 -7.21 1.29
CA GLU A 32 11.63 -7.84 -0.01
C GLU A 32 10.68 -9.03 -0.17
N GLY A 33 10.04 -9.16 -1.34
CA GLY A 33 9.13 -10.27 -1.63
C GLY A 33 7.72 -10.16 -1.06
N VAL A 34 7.44 -9.12 -0.27
CA VAL A 34 6.11 -8.85 0.30
C VAL A 34 5.13 -8.44 -0.81
N ALA A 35 3.88 -8.91 -0.71
CA ALA A 35 2.83 -8.58 -1.67
C ALA A 35 2.53 -7.08 -1.71
N ALA A 36 2.19 -6.58 -2.90
CA ALA A 36 1.76 -5.20 -3.07
C ALA A 36 0.22 -5.15 -3.10
N VAL A 37 -0.38 -4.47 -2.13
CA VAL A 37 -1.83 -4.41 -1.89
C VAL A 37 -2.35 -2.98 -2.06
N ILE A 38 -3.67 -2.80 -2.21
CA ILE A 38 -4.29 -1.46 -2.11
C ILE A 38 -4.21 -1.04 -0.65
N ASN A 39 -3.88 0.22 -0.40
CA ASN A 39 -3.91 0.80 0.93
C ASN A 39 -5.32 0.62 1.55
N PRO A 40 -5.45 0.06 2.77
CA PRO A 40 -6.75 -0.20 3.41
C PRO A 40 -7.62 1.04 3.66
N PHE A 41 -7.08 2.25 3.47
CA PHE A 41 -7.84 3.49 3.55
C PHE A 41 -8.41 3.94 2.19
N ASP A 42 -8.04 3.25 1.12
CA ASP A 42 -8.38 3.60 -0.26
C ASP A 42 -9.32 2.55 -0.91
N GLU A 43 -9.84 1.58 -0.13
CA GLU A 43 -10.78 0.52 -0.54
C GLU A 43 -12.26 0.91 -0.48
#